data_AF-A0A9X3FNZ3-F1
#
_entry.id   AF-A0A9X3FNZ3-F1
#
_cell.length_a   1.000
_cell.length_b   1.000
_cell.length_c   1.000
_cell.angle_alpha   90.00
_cell.angle_beta   90.00
_cell.angle_gamma   90.00
#
_symmetry.space_group_name_H-M   'P 1'
#
loop_
_entity.id
_entity.type
_entity.pdbx_description
1 polymer ?
#
loop_
_entity_poly.entity_id
_entity_poly.type
_entity_poly.pdbx_seq_one_letter_code
_entity_poly.pdbx_strand_id
1 'polypeptide(L)'
;MKLSKHLCNKFGACNIILSSDNQPLCINKTSKVYSTQFKQVSSDHAYKEGEGDKSLEYWREVQRSFFIDELKAVNLVFDETTQKVCVEFEVIARY
;
A
#
# COMPACT_ATOMS: atom_id res chain seq x y z
N MET A 1 10.16 3.85 -2.97
CA MET A 1 10.14 3.15 -1.67
C MET A 1 9.87 1.67 -1.92
N LYS A 2 10.81 0.77 -1.63
CA LYS A 2 10.59 -0.68 -1.78
C LYS A 2 10.16 -1.26 -0.43
N LEU A 3 8.94 -1.78 -0.35
CA LEU A 3 8.44 -2.54 0.80
C LEU A 3 8.65 -4.04 0.52
N SER A 4 9.30 -4.76 1.44
CA SER A 4 9.44 -6.22 1.35
C SER A 4 8.09 -6.89 1.62
N LYS A 5 7.40 -7.33 0.57
CA LYS A 5 5.98 -7.73 0.51
C LYS A 5 5.54 -8.94 1.38
N HIS A 6 6.41 -9.59 2.15
CA HIS A 6 6.12 -10.95 2.67
C HIS A 6 5.85 -11.07 4.19
N LEU A 7 6.11 -10.04 5.01
CA LEU A 7 5.87 -10.07 6.47
C LEU A 7 5.01 -8.90 7.02
N CYS A 8 4.68 -7.90 6.19
CA CYS A 8 4.26 -6.58 6.64
C CYS A 8 2.74 -6.39 6.91
N ASN A 9 1.92 -7.41 6.72
CA ASN A 9 0.45 -7.28 6.79
C ASN A 9 -0.14 -7.74 8.13
N LYS A 10 0.61 -7.71 9.23
CA LYS A 10 0.10 -8.02 10.57
C LYS A 10 0.04 -6.78 11.42
N PHE A 11 -1.05 -6.64 12.18
CA PHE A 11 -1.17 -5.59 13.20
C PHE A 11 0.02 -5.66 14.17
N GLY A 12 0.63 -4.51 14.45
CA GLY A 12 1.77 -4.38 15.35
C GLY A 12 3.13 -4.77 14.75
N ALA A 13 3.19 -5.28 13.51
CA ALA A 13 4.45 -5.57 12.84
C ALA A 13 5.25 -4.28 12.61
N CYS A 14 6.56 -4.33 12.83
CA CYS A 14 7.47 -3.22 12.58
C CYS A 14 8.28 -3.45 11.30
N ASN A 15 8.48 -2.42 10.48
CA ASN A 15 9.33 -2.48 9.30
C ASN A 15 10.32 -1.31 9.27
N ILE A 16 11.53 -1.58 8.78
CA ILE A 16 12.49 -0.53 8.42
C ILE A 16 12.19 -0.11 6.99
N ILE A 17 11.94 1.17 6.77
CA ILE A 17 11.75 1.75 5.45
C ILE A 17 13.10 2.21 4.90
N LEU A 18 13.40 1.77 3.68
CA LEU A 18 14.64 2.12 2.98
C LEU A 18 14.38 3.11 1.85
N SER A 19 15.36 3.98 1.60
CA SER A 19 15.44 4.79 0.39
C SER A 19 15.72 3.94 -0.86
N SER A 20 15.72 4.56 -2.03
CA SER A 20 16.18 3.90 -3.27
C SER A 20 17.63 3.42 -3.21
N ASP A 21 18.45 4.08 -2.38
CA ASP A 21 19.88 3.80 -2.21
C ASP A 21 20.15 2.87 -1.01
N ASN A 22 19.12 2.15 -0.56
CA ASN A 22 19.15 1.21 0.58
C ASN A 22 19.55 1.83 1.93
N GLN A 23 19.39 3.14 2.11
CA GLN A 23 19.63 3.79 3.41
C GLN A 23 18.37 3.75 4.28
N PRO A 24 18.48 3.48 5.60
CA PRO A 24 17.34 3.49 6.49
C PRO A 24 16.78 4.91 6.65
N LEU A 25 15.46 5.05 6.52
CA LEU A 25 14.74 6.32 6.67
C LEU A 25 13.94 6.37 7.95
N CYS A 26 13.20 5.31 8.25
CA CYS A 26 12.37 5.24 9.46
C CYS A 26 12.01 3.81 9.84
N ILE A 27 11.49 3.64 11.07
CA ILE A 27 10.76 2.45 11.49
C ILE A 27 9.28 2.78 11.51
N ASN A 28 8.46 1.99 10.82
CA ASN A 28 7.02 2.05 10.95
C ASN A 28 6.47 0.88 11.78
N LYS A 29 5.29 1.08 12.37
CA LYS A 29 4.50 0.04 13.04
C LYS A 29 3.11 0.01 12.44
N THR A 30 2.68 -1.17 11.98
CA THR A 30 1.35 -1.37 11.42
C THR A 30 0.28 -1.15 12.49
N SER A 31 -0.63 -0.20 12.25
CA SER A 31 -1.72 0.18 13.17
C SER A 31 -3.08 -0.34 12.69
N LYS A 32 -3.23 -0.71 11.42
CA LYS A 32 -4.46 -1.29 10.89
C LYS A 32 -4.18 -2.18 9.70
N VAL A 33 -4.89 -3.30 9.61
CA VAL A 33 -4.91 -4.18 8.44
C VAL A 33 -6.35 -4.58 8.17
N TYR A 34 -6.79 -4.46 6.93
CA TYR A 34 -8.12 -4.91 6.51
C TYR A 34 -8.12 -5.29 5.03
N SER A 35 -9.08 -6.14 4.63
CA SER A 35 -9.31 -6.47 3.23
C SER A 35 -10.60 -5.81 2.76
N THR A 36 -10.58 -5.26 1.56
CA THR A 36 -11.77 -4.72 0.89
C THR A 36 -11.66 -4.89 -0.62
N GLN A 37 -12.77 -4.78 -1.34
CA GLN A 37 -12.73 -4.73 -2.81
C GLN A 37 -12.07 -3.42 -3.25
N PHE A 38 -11.34 -3.45 -4.36
CA PHE A 38 -10.67 -2.25 -4.91
C PHE A 38 -11.63 -1.05 -5.04
N LYS A 39 -12.83 -1.26 -5.61
CA LYS A 39 -13.84 -0.21 -5.75
C LYS A 39 -14.36 0.35 -4.42
N GLN A 40 -14.23 -0.40 -3.33
CA GLN A 40 -14.70 -0.05 -1.98
C GLN A 40 -13.60 0.57 -1.11
N VAL A 41 -12.42 0.86 -1.65
CA VAL A 41 -11.42 1.64 -0.92
C VAL A 41 -11.93 3.07 -0.75
N SER A 42 -11.88 3.56 0.49
CA SER A 42 -12.37 4.89 0.85
C SER A 42 -11.41 6.00 0.41
N SER A 43 -11.96 7.19 0.20
CA SER A 43 -11.19 8.41 -0.01
C SER A 43 -10.21 8.68 1.15
N ASP A 44 -10.61 8.38 2.38
CA ASP A 44 -9.75 8.51 3.56
C ASP A 44 -8.49 7.63 3.48
N HIS A 45 -8.63 6.40 2.96
CA HIS A 45 -7.48 5.52 2.79
C HIS A 45 -6.58 6.00 1.65
N ALA A 46 -7.16 6.36 0.51
CA ALA A 46 -6.42 6.94 -0.61
C ALA A 46 -5.63 8.20 -0.19
N TYR A 47 -6.27 9.07 0.60
CA TYR A 47 -5.64 10.27 1.15
C TYR A 47 -4.46 9.93 2.09
N LYS A 48 -4.60 8.89 2.92
CA LYS A 48 -3.53 8.42 3.81
C LYS A 48 -2.37 7.77 3.07
N GLU A 49 -2.64 7.03 1.98
CA GLU A 49 -1.58 6.51 1.09
C GLU A 49 -0.79 7.67 0.46
N GLY A 50 -1.46 8.80 0.19
CA GLY A 50 -0.79 10.08 -0.07
C GLY A 50 -0.19 10.22 -1.47
N GLU A 51 -0.65 9.42 -2.43
CA GLU A 51 -0.20 9.47 -3.82
C GLU A 51 -0.74 10.71 -4.56
N GLY A 52 0.10 11.30 -5.42
CA GLY A 52 -0.29 12.41 -6.30
C GLY A 52 -0.92 13.60 -5.56
N ASP A 53 -2.11 13.98 -6.01
CA ASP A 53 -2.93 15.07 -5.43
C ASP A 53 -3.77 14.62 -4.22
N LYS A 54 -3.60 13.37 -3.77
CA LYS A 54 -4.32 12.72 -2.67
C LYS A 54 -5.83 12.55 -2.92
N SER A 55 -6.28 12.67 -4.17
CA SER A 55 -7.66 12.36 -4.55
C SER A 55 -7.88 10.85 -4.69
N LEU A 56 -9.13 10.40 -4.50
CA LEU A 56 -9.50 9.01 -4.72
C LEU A 56 -9.42 8.65 -6.21
N GLU A 57 -9.69 9.61 -7.08
CA GLU A 57 -9.67 9.48 -8.53
C GLU A 57 -8.26 9.17 -9.03
N TYR A 58 -7.27 10.01 -8.65
CA TYR A 58 -5.87 9.81 -9.00
C TYR A 58 -5.35 8.48 -8.44
N TRP A 59 -5.66 8.20 -7.17
CA TRP A 59 -5.29 6.94 -6.52
C TRP A 59 -5.82 5.73 -7.28
N ARG A 60 -7.09 5.77 -7.73
CA ARG A 60 -7.70 4.67 -8.50
C ARG A 60 -7.02 4.48 -9.85
N GLU A 61 -6.62 5.56 -10.52
CA GLU A 61 -5.91 5.49 -11.80
C GLU A 61 -4.56 4.77 -11.66
N VAL A 62 -3.71 5.25 -10.75
CA VAL A 62 -2.36 4.70 -10.54
C VAL A 62 -2.42 3.27 -10.05
N GLN A 63 -3.26 2.99 -9.05
CA GLN A 63 -3.36 1.65 -8.47
C GLN A 63 -3.95 0.64 -9.46
N ARG A 64 -4.92 1.05 -10.29
CA ARG A 64 -5.47 0.17 -11.35
C ARG A 64 -4.39 -0.24 -12.33
N SER A 65 -3.60 0.71 -12.84
CA SER A 65 -2.50 0.41 -13.75
C SER A 65 -1.50 -0.56 -13.11
N PHE A 66 -1.11 -0.29 -11.86
CA PHE A 66 -0.18 -1.13 -11.12
C PHE A 66 -0.69 -2.58 -10.95
N PHE A 67 -1.94 -2.76 -10.49
CA PHE A 67 -2.47 -4.10 -10.25
C PHE A 67 -2.77 -4.88 -11.54
N ILE A 68 -3.12 -4.20 -12.64
CA ILE A 68 -3.24 -4.85 -13.95
C ILE A 68 -1.91 -5.49 -14.34
N ASP A 69 -0.80 -4.75 -14.22
CA ASP A 69 0.52 -5.26 -14.58
C ASP A 69 1.01 -6.38 -13.65
N GLU A 70 0.86 -6.20 -12.34
CA GLU A 70 1.28 -7.19 -11.33
C GLU A 70 0.47 -8.49 -11.41
N LEU A 71 -0.86 -8.42 -11.59
CA LEU A 71 -1.70 -9.61 -11.69
C LEU A 71 -1.50 -10.34 -13.02
N LYS A 72 -1.29 -9.60 -14.12
CA LYS A 72 -0.96 -10.20 -15.42
C LYS A 72 0.32 -11.02 -15.36
N ALA A 73 1.33 -10.56 -14.61
CA ALA A 73 2.59 -11.30 -14.43
C ALA A 73 2.41 -12.67 -13.74
N VAL A 74 1.30 -12.87 -13.02
CA VAL A 74 0.94 -14.14 -12.37
C VAL A 74 -0.28 -14.83 -13.01
N ASN A 75 -0.63 -14.46 -14.25
CA ASN A 75 -1.78 -15.00 -14.99
C ASN A 75 -3.14 -14.80 -14.30
N LEU A 76 -3.29 -13.71 -13.54
CA LEU A 76 -4.55 -13.28 -12.95
C LEU A 76 -5.07 -12.02 -13.67
N VAL A 77 -6.39 -11.81 -13.62
CA VAL A 77 -7.05 -10.64 -14.22
C VAL A 77 -7.49 -9.70 -13.10
N PHE A 78 -7.19 -8.41 -13.28
CA PHE A 78 -7.67 -7.36 -12.40
C PHE A 78 -9.11 -6.98 -12.75
N ASP A 79 -9.94 -6.77 -11.72
CA ASP A 79 -11.25 -6.13 -11.83
C ASP A 79 -11.57 -5.28 -10.58
N GLU A 80 -12.65 -4.50 -10.66
CA GLU A 80 -13.09 -3.60 -9.58
C GLU A 80 -13.51 -4.33 -8.29
N THR A 81 -13.74 -5.65 -8.34
CA THR A 81 -14.05 -6.51 -7.18
C THR A 81 -12.83 -7.23 -6.59
N THR A 82 -11.66 -7.08 -7.23
CA THR A 82 -10.39 -7.64 -6.76
C THR A 82 -10.15 -7.25 -5.31
N GLN A 83 -9.81 -8.25 -4.47
CA GLN A 83 -9.52 -8.02 -3.05
C GLN A 83 -8.17 -7.30 -2.90
N LYS A 84 -8.19 -6.17 -2.21
CA LYS A 84 -7.01 -5.42 -1.77
C LYS A 84 -6.86 -5.55 -0.26
N VAL A 85 -5.65 -5.88 0.18
CA VAL A 85 -5.25 -5.76 1.58
C VAL A 85 -4.72 -4.33 1.78
N CYS A 86 -5.43 -3.58 2.59
CA CYS A 86 -5.09 -2.22 2.99
C CYS A 86 -4.35 -2.24 4.33
N VAL A 87 -3.28 -1.46 4.42
CA VAL A 87 -2.44 -1.34 5.62
C VAL A 87 -2.29 0.13 5.99
N GLU A 88 -2.56 0.46 7.25
CA GLU A 88 -2.19 1.76 7.83
C GLU A 88 -1.07 1.53 8.85
N PHE A 89 -0.17 2.51 8.97
CA PHE A 89 0.96 2.45 9.87
C PHE A 89 1.30 3.82 10.45
N GLU A 90 2.05 3.80 11.55
CA GLU A 90 2.61 4.97 12.18
C GLU A 90 4.14 4.89 12.16
N VAL A 91 4.80 6.03 12.00
CA VAL A 91 6.27 6.12 12.12
C VAL A 91 6.63 6.21 13.59
N ILE A 92 7.38 5.23 14.10
CA ILE A 92 7.78 5.14 15.51
C ILE A 92 9.23 5.56 15.77
N ALA A 93 10.06 5.63 14.71
CA ALA A 93 11.42 6.16 14.76
C ALA A 93 11.85 6.70 13.40
N ARG A 94 12.77 7.66 13.36
CA ARG A 94 13.38 8.23 12.15
C ARG A 94 14.90 8.18 12.27
N TYR A 95 15.58 8.02 11.13
CA TYR A 95 17.04 8.03 11.02
C TYR A 95 17.52 9.32 10.38
#